data_AF-A0A355DUL7-F1
#
_entry.id   AF-A0A355DUL7-F1
#
_cell.length_a   1.000
_cell.length_b   1.000
_cell.length_c   1.000
_cell.angle_alpha   90.00
_cell.angle_beta   90.00
_cell.angle_gamma   90.00
#
_symmetry.space_group_name_H-M   'P 1'
#
loop_
_entity.id
_entity.type
_entity.pdbx_description
1 polymer ?
#
loop_
_entity_poly.entity_id
_entity_poly.type
_entity_poly.pdbx_seq_one_letter_code
_entity_poly.pdbx_strand_id
1 'polypeptide(L)'
;MTVNSSRRRTIADSLEKMYGLKLTEDNLKNLREHFLDILKQYHLLSLYEPEEILNEVGSRFKNTLQKGKKVPKPKLQAWARSTGRNIIRELSRKEKKYRVIGLNEWEVATDEEISLAVEKQEEFERVHDALKELSAETQGLLKIRFFQGLSWQEIALHLAQKGQNVSVATLRKRGERAINQLREVYFEKFL
;
A
#
# COMPACT_ATOMS: atom_id res chain seq x y z
N MET A 1 -33.27 -16.25 13.93
CA MET A 1 -32.02 -16.19 13.14
C MET A 1 -32.31 -15.55 11.79
N THR A 2 -32.33 -14.21 11.67
CA THR A 2 -32.84 -13.56 10.42
C THR A 2 -32.40 -12.10 10.25
N VAL A 3 -31.19 -11.71 10.69
CA VAL A 3 -30.71 -10.31 10.54
C VAL A 3 -29.58 -10.18 9.50
N ASN A 4 -28.90 -11.28 9.15
CA ASN A 4 -27.68 -11.24 8.34
C ASN A 4 -27.93 -11.32 6.81
N SER A 5 -29.13 -11.69 6.35
CA SER A 5 -29.46 -11.78 4.91
C SER A 5 -29.96 -10.46 4.31
N SER A 6 -30.65 -9.62 5.11
CA SER A 6 -31.22 -8.34 4.63
C SER A 6 -30.17 -7.22 4.47
N ARG A 7 -29.04 -7.27 5.20
CA ARG A 7 -27.93 -6.30 5.07
C ARG A 7 -26.99 -6.58 3.89
N ARG A 8 -27.00 -7.81 3.35
CA ARG A 8 -26.07 -8.25 2.29
C ARG A 8 -26.53 -7.79 0.89
N ARG A 9 -27.82 -8.00 0.57
CA ARG A 9 -28.47 -7.46 -0.64
C ARG A 9 -28.22 -5.96 -0.83
N THR A 10 -28.20 -5.20 0.25
CA THR A 10 -28.02 -3.74 0.18
C THR A 10 -26.66 -3.28 -0.34
N ILE A 11 -25.57 -4.03 -0.14
CA ILE A 11 -24.22 -3.55 -0.52
C ILE A 11 -23.94 -3.83 -2.00
N ALA A 12 -24.29 -5.01 -2.51
CA ALA A 12 -24.12 -5.32 -3.94
C ALA A 12 -24.95 -4.38 -4.81
N ASP A 13 -26.23 -4.21 -4.46
CA ASP A 13 -27.14 -3.30 -5.15
C ASP A 13 -26.65 -1.85 -5.05
N SER A 14 -26.08 -1.45 -3.91
CA SER A 14 -25.48 -0.13 -3.73
C SER A 14 -24.24 0.09 -4.60
N LEU A 15 -23.34 -0.89 -4.71
CA LEU A 15 -22.13 -0.77 -5.54
C LEU A 15 -22.45 -0.79 -7.03
N GLU A 16 -23.42 -1.61 -7.46
CA GLU A 16 -23.91 -1.59 -8.84
C GLU A 16 -24.58 -0.24 -9.15
N LYS A 17 -25.47 0.24 -8.28
CA LYS A 17 -26.18 1.51 -8.48
C LYS A 17 -25.28 2.74 -8.44
N MET A 18 -24.30 2.79 -7.51
CA MET A 18 -23.42 3.95 -7.35
C MET A 18 -22.26 3.99 -8.36
N TYR A 19 -21.71 2.82 -8.71
CA TYR A 19 -20.46 2.72 -9.46
C TYR A 19 -20.54 1.88 -10.73
N GLY A 20 -21.63 1.16 -10.97
CA GLY A 20 -21.75 0.19 -12.06
C GLY A 20 -20.94 -1.09 -11.83
N LEU A 21 -20.42 -1.30 -10.61
CA LEU A 21 -19.58 -2.45 -10.27
C LEU A 21 -20.47 -3.68 -10.00
N LYS A 22 -20.68 -4.50 -11.03
CA LYS A 22 -21.54 -5.68 -10.94
C LYS A 22 -20.79 -6.91 -10.46
N LEU A 23 -20.84 -7.18 -9.16
CA LEU A 23 -20.28 -8.37 -8.52
C LEU A 23 -21.41 -9.18 -7.86
N THR A 24 -21.28 -10.50 -7.84
CA THR A 24 -22.22 -11.33 -7.08
C THR A 24 -21.99 -11.15 -5.58
N GLU A 25 -23.01 -11.46 -4.78
CA GLU A 25 -22.91 -11.48 -3.31
C GLU A 25 -21.75 -12.34 -2.82
N ASP A 26 -21.58 -13.53 -3.38
CA ASP A 26 -20.47 -14.42 -3.05
C ASP A 26 -19.13 -13.79 -3.42
N ASN A 27 -19.03 -13.08 -4.55
CA ASN A 27 -17.81 -12.37 -4.90
C ASN A 27 -17.50 -11.23 -3.93
N LEU A 28 -18.51 -10.50 -3.47
CA LEU A 28 -18.36 -9.41 -2.51
C LEU A 28 -17.97 -9.93 -1.12
N LYS A 29 -18.60 -11.00 -0.66
CA LYS A 29 -18.20 -11.68 0.58
C LYS A 29 -16.73 -12.12 0.52
N ASN A 30 -16.35 -12.78 -0.58
CA ASN A 30 -14.96 -13.20 -0.80
C ASN A 30 -13.98 -12.02 -0.88
N LEU A 31 -14.40 -10.87 -1.43
CA LEU A 31 -13.58 -9.66 -1.47
C LEU A 31 -13.44 -9.03 -0.08
N ARG A 32 -14.53 -9.01 0.68
CA ARG A 32 -14.56 -8.48 2.05
C ARG A 32 -13.62 -9.28 2.96
N GLU A 33 -13.74 -10.61 2.96
CA GLU A 33 -12.84 -11.50 3.70
C GLU A 33 -11.39 -11.30 3.24
N HIS A 34 -11.18 -11.20 1.94
CA HIS A 34 -9.86 -10.92 1.39
C HIS A 34 -9.26 -9.59 1.86
N PHE A 35 -10.06 -8.52 1.95
CA PHE A 35 -9.59 -7.23 2.42
C PHE A 35 -9.39 -7.21 3.93
N LEU A 36 -10.23 -7.91 4.69
CA LEU A 36 -10.06 -8.10 6.13
C LEU A 36 -8.70 -8.74 6.44
N ASP A 37 -8.35 -9.82 5.73
CA ASP A 37 -7.05 -10.51 5.92
C ASP A 37 -5.87 -9.59 5.66
N ILE A 38 -5.96 -8.74 4.63
CA ILE A 38 -4.87 -7.83 4.27
C ILE A 38 -4.80 -6.64 5.22
N LEU A 39 -5.94 -6.08 5.62
CA LEU A 39 -5.96 -5.05 6.66
C LEU A 39 -5.34 -5.58 7.95
N LYS A 40 -5.61 -6.84 8.32
CA LYS A 40 -4.96 -7.52 9.45
C LYS A 40 -3.44 -7.62 9.24
N GLN A 41 -3.01 -8.10 8.08
CA GLN A 41 -1.59 -8.24 7.74
C GLN A 41 -0.83 -6.90 7.82
N TYR A 42 -1.48 -5.79 7.50
CA TYR A 42 -0.89 -4.45 7.54
C TYR A 42 -1.14 -3.72 8.87
N HIS A 43 -1.75 -4.36 9.86
CA HIS A 43 -2.13 -3.77 11.16
C HIS A 43 -3.00 -2.52 11.03
N LEU A 44 -3.95 -2.54 10.10
CA LEU A 44 -4.84 -1.42 9.78
C LEU A 44 -6.30 -1.63 10.22
N LEU A 45 -6.63 -2.77 10.83
CA LEU A 45 -8.01 -3.08 11.25
C LEU A 45 -8.58 -2.12 12.30
N SER A 46 -7.73 -1.45 13.08
CA SER A 46 -8.18 -0.44 14.04
C SER A 46 -8.52 0.91 13.40
N LEU A 47 -8.17 1.10 12.13
CA LEU A 47 -8.26 2.39 11.43
C LEU A 47 -9.18 2.33 10.21
N TYR A 48 -9.36 1.16 9.61
CA TYR A 48 -10.08 1.00 8.35
C TYR A 48 -10.89 -0.31 8.34
N GLU A 49 -12.11 -0.23 7.82
CA GLU A 49 -13.00 -1.37 7.62
C GLU A 49 -12.96 -1.89 6.17
N PRO A 50 -13.18 -3.20 5.94
CA PRO A 50 -13.25 -3.78 4.59
C PRO A 50 -14.26 -3.10 3.66
N GLU A 51 -15.38 -2.61 4.20
CA GLU A 51 -16.44 -1.89 3.50
C GLU A 51 -15.93 -0.56 2.92
N GLU A 52 -15.03 0.13 3.61
CA GLU A 52 -14.41 1.36 3.10
C GLU A 52 -13.51 1.06 1.89
N ILE A 53 -12.77 -0.04 1.96
CA ILE A 53 -11.95 -0.52 0.84
C ILE A 53 -12.83 -0.88 -0.36
N LEU A 54 -13.97 -1.54 -0.13
CA LEU A 54 -14.94 -1.88 -1.18
C LEU A 54 -15.52 -0.63 -1.86
N ASN A 55 -15.89 0.39 -1.08
CA ASN A 55 -16.39 1.66 -1.62
C ASN A 55 -15.33 2.36 -2.47
N GLU A 56 -14.08 2.41 -2.01
CA GLU A 56 -12.98 3.00 -2.77
C GLU A 56 -12.67 2.21 -4.06
N VAL A 57 -12.75 0.87 -4.02
CA VAL A 57 -12.68 0.03 -5.24
C VAL A 57 -13.78 0.41 -6.23
N GLY A 58 -15.01 0.60 -5.77
CA GLY A 58 -16.14 1.07 -6.59
C GLY A 58 -15.88 2.46 -7.20
N SER A 59 -15.39 3.41 -6.41
CA SER A 59 -15.02 4.75 -6.87
C SER A 59 -13.96 4.71 -7.97
N ARG A 60 -12.87 3.93 -7.77
CA ARG A 60 -11.82 3.74 -8.78
C ARG A 60 -12.33 3.02 -10.03
N PHE A 61 -13.30 2.13 -9.88
CA PHE A 61 -13.95 1.46 -11.01
C PHE A 61 -14.71 2.46 -11.88
N LYS A 62 -15.57 3.28 -11.28
CA LYS A 62 -16.30 4.35 -11.98
C LYS A 62 -15.36 5.30 -12.72
N ASN A 63 -14.30 5.75 -12.06
CA ASN A 63 -13.29 6.63 -12.67
C ASN A 63 -12.56 5.95 -13.85
N THR A 64 -12.31 4.63 -13.75
CA THR A 64 -11.72 3.83 -14.84
C THR A 64 -12.64 3.81 -16.07
N LEU A 65 -13.94 3.62 -15.88
CA LEU A 65 -14.93 3.64 -16.95
C LEU A 65 -15.07 5.03 -17.60
N GLN A 66 -15.10 6.09 -16.78
CA GLN A 66 -15.16 7.48 -17.28
C GLN A 66 -13.95 7.83 -18.17
N LYS A 67 -12.79 7.22 -17.91
CA LYS A 67 -11.58 7.36 -18.74
C LYS A 67 -11.59 6.49 -20.00
N GLY A 68 -12.73 5.88 -20.35
CA GLY A 68 -12.90 5.04 -21.54
C GLY A 68 -12.22 3.67 -21.45
N LYS A 69 -11.66 3.29 -20.30
CA LYS A 69 -11.01 1.99 -20.12
C LYS A 69 -12.06 0.92 -19.83
N LYS A 70 -11.91 -0.26 -20.46
CA LYS A 70 -12.79 -1.41 -20.24
C LYS A 70 -12.15 -2.37 -19.25
N VAL A 71 -12.90 -2.77 -18.23
CA VAL A 71 -12.56 -3.90 -17.37
C VAL A 71 -13.46 -5.07 -17.80
N PRO A 72 -12.90 -6.14 -18.40
CA PRO A 72 -13.71 -7.27 -18.83
C PRO A 72 -14.43 -7.91 -17.64
N LYS A 73 -15.73 -8.18 -17.77
CA LYS A 73 -16.54 -8.88 -16.77
C LYS A 73 -15.87 -10.14 -16.18
N PRO A 74 -15.29 -11.08 -16.97
CA PRO A 74 -14.64 -12.26 -16.40
C PRO A 74 -13.40 -11.96 -15.55
N LYS A 75 -12.82 -10.76 -15.67
CA LYS A 75 -11.65 -10.32 -14.90
C LYS A 75 -12.01 -9.31 -13.81
N LEU A 76 -13.29 -8.99 -13.63
CA LEU A 76 -13.74 -7.93 -12.74
C LEU A 76 -13.37 -8.20 -11.27
N GLN A 77 -13.57 -9.43 -10.80
CA GLN A 77 -13.20 -9.82 -9.44
C GLN A 77 -11.68 -9.78 -9.21
N ALA A 78 -10.89 -10.27 -10.16
CA ALA A 78 -9.43 -10.22 -10.08
C ALA A 78 -8.90 -8.78 -10.10
N TRP A 79 -9.53 -7.92 -10.90
CA TRP A 79 -9.27 -6.49 -10.92
C TRP A 79 -9.61 -5.85 -9.57
N ALA A 80 -10.80 -6.12 -9.02
CA ALA A 80 -11.23 -5.60 -7.72
C ALA A 80 -10.31 -6.02 -6.57
N ARG A 81 -9.89 -7.31 -6.54
CA ARG A 81 -8.88 -7.80 -5.60
C ARG A 81 -7.58 -7.00 -5.71
N SER A 82 -7.05 -6.87 -6.93
CA SER A 82 -5.78 -6.17 -7.18
C SER A 82 -5.86 -4.69 -6.79
N THR A 83 -6.96 -4.03 -7.13
CA THR A 83 -7.22 -2.62 -6.78
C THR A 83 -7.32 -2.44 -5.27
N GLY A 84 -8.08 -3.28 -4.57
CA GLY A 84 -8.20 -3.25 -3.11
C GLY A 84 -6.86 -3.46 -2.39
N ARG A 85 -6.03 -4.38 -2.86
CA ARG A 85 -4.66 -4.56 -2.36
C ARG A 85 -3.81 -3.29 -2.49
N ASN A 86 -3.95 -2.60 -3.61
CA ASN A 86 -3.20 -1.36 -3.83
C ASN A 86 -3.70 -0.24 -2.93
N ILE A 87 -5.02 -0.11 -2.74
CA ILE A 87 -5.62 0.83 -1.79
C ILE A 87 -5.08 0.59 -0.38
N ILE A 88 -5.14 -0.64 0.14
CA ILE A 88 -4.66 -0.95 1.50
C ILE A 88 -3.16 -0.65 1.62
N ARG A 89 -2.37 -0.92 0.59
CA ARG A 89 -0.94 -0.56 0.57
C ARG A 89 -0.74 0.96 0.60
N GLU A 90 -1.55 1.72 -0.12
CA GLU A 90 -1.52 3.20 -0.09
C GLU A 90 -1.91 3.73 1.31
N LEU A 91 -2.95 3.17 1.93
CA LEU A 91 -3.35 3.52 3.31
C LEU A 91 -2.24 3.21 4.31
N SER A 92 -1.62 2.03 4.25
CA SER A 92 -0.49 1.70 5.11
C SER A 92 0.67 2.68 4.97
N ARG A 93 0.97 3.13 3.74
CA ARG A 93 2.00 4.15 3.51
C ARG A 93 1.61 5.48 4.13
N LYS A 94 0.34 5.88 4.00
CA LYS A 94 -0.21 7.09 4.59
C LYS A 94 -0.06 7.06 6.12
N GLU A 95 -0.47 5.97 6.76
CA GLU A 95 -0.38 5.82 8.22
C GLU A 95 1.07 5.81 8.72
N LYS A 96 1.98 5.12 8.01
CA LYS A 96 3.41 5.16 8.34
C LYS A 96 3.97 6.57 8.24
N LYS A 97 3.58 7.34 7.22
CA LYS A 97 3.99 8.73 7.05
C LYS A 97 3.51 9.59 8.24
N TYR A 98 2.27 9.43 8.68
CA TYR A 98 1.75 10.18 9.83
C TYR A 98 2.38 9.75 11.16
N ARG A 99 2.61 8.45 11.38
CA ARG A 99 3.35 7.99 12.57
C ARG A 99 4.75 8.56 12.65
N VAL A 100 5.50 8.58 11.55
CA VAL A 100 6.85 9.17 11.52
C VAL A 100 6.83 10.68 11.82
N ILE A 101 5.75 11.38 11.50
CA ILE A 101 5.57 12.81 11.82
C ILE A 101 5.08 13.00 13.27
N GLY A 102 4.40 12.01 13.85
CA GLY A 102 3.77 12.06 15.18
C GLY A 102 4.51 11.34 16.31
N LEU A 103 5.79 10.95 16.14
CA LEU A 103 6.65 10.32 17.17
C LEU A 103 6.99 11.23 18.37
N ASN A 104 6.07 12.10 18.78
CA ASN A 104 6.17 12.88 20.02
C ASN A 104 5.28 12.34 21.15
N GLU A 105 4.44 11.32 20.92
CA GLU A 105 3.63 10.70 21.99
C GLU A 105 3.68 9.17 21.86
N TRP A 106 4.13 8.53 22.94
CA TRP A 106 4.37 7.10 23.07
C TRP A 106 3.17 6.43 23.75
N GLU A 107 2.61 5.38 23.15
CA GLU A 107 1.72 4.44 23.83
C GLU A 107 2.46 3.12 24.12
N VAL A 108 2.20 2.58 25.31
CA VAL A 108 2.92 1.47 25.94
C VAL A 108 2.62 0.13 25.25
N ALA A 109 3.64 -0.52 24.73
CA ALA A 109 3.58 -1.85 24.10
C ALA A 109 3.75 -2.98 25.14
N THR A 110 3.23 -4.17 24.85
CA THR A 110 3.38 -5.39 25.68
C THR A 110 4.78 -6.02 25.56
N ASP A 111 5.21 -6.88 26.49
CA ASP A 111 6.60 -7.41 26.54
C ASP A 111 7.03 -8.19 25.28
N GLU A 112 6.14 -8.93 24.63
CA GLU A 112 6.41 -9.60 23.34
C GLU A 112 6.48 -8.59 22.18
N GLU A 113 5.68 -7.54 22.23
CA GLU A 113 5.77 -6.42 21.29
C GLU A 113 7.05 -5.61 21.52
N ILE A 114 7.54 -5.51 22.76
CA ILE A 114 8.81 -4.86 23.12
C ILE A 114 9.99 -5.68 22.58
N SER A 115 10.02 -7.00 22.79
CA SER A 115 11.12 -7.83 22.26
C SER A 115 11.17 -7.81 20.74
N LEU A 116 10.01 -7.95 20.07
CA LEU A 116 9.93 -7.83 18.61
C LEU A 116 10.21 -6.40 18.14
N ALA A 117 9.91 -5.36 18.93
CA ALA A 117 10.24 -3.98 18.62
C ALA A 117 11.73 -3.72 18.77
N VAL A 118 12.40 -4.31 19.76
CA VAL A 118 13.85 -4.18 19.99
C VAL A 118 14.63 -4.85 18.88
N GLU A 119 14.29 -6.09 18.50
CA GLU A 119 14.92 -6.76 17.35
C GLU A 119 14.72 -5.98 16.05
N LYS A 120 13.50 -5.47 15.83
CA LYS A 120 13.21 -4.60 14.68
C LYS A 120 13.93 -3.27 14.73
N GLN A 121 14.18 -2.72 15.92
CA GLN A 121 14.89 -1.47 16.12
C GLN A 121 16.37 -1.65 15.77
N GLU A 122 17.01 -2.72 16.23
CA GLU A 122 18.39 -3.04 15.86
C GLU A 122 18.52 -3.29 14.35
N GLU A 123 17.62 -4.06 13.74
CA GLU A 123 17.63 -4.29 12.30
C GLU A 123 17.40 -2.97 11.52
N PHE A 124 16.51 -2.11 12.02
CA PHE A 124 16.26 -0.79 11.44
C PHE A 124 17.51 0.11 11.52
N GLU A 125 18.22 0.11 12.65
CA GLU A 125 19.46 0.85 12.84
C GLU A 125 20.56 0.36 11.90
N ARG A 126 20.74 -0.96 11.75
CA ARG A 126 21.69 -1.54 10.78
C ARG A 126 21.36 -1.15 9.34
N VAL A 127 20.09 -1.23 8.94
CA VAL A 127 19.65 -0.79 7.61
C VAL A 127 19.86 0.72 7.43
N HIS A 128 19.59 1.52 8.47
CA HIS A 128 19.79 2.96 8.44
C HIS A 128 21.27 3.33 8.29
N ASP A 129 22.17 2.59 8.94
CA ASP A 129 23.61 2.80 8.82
C ASP A 129 24.16 2.33 7.47
N ALA A 130 23.65 1.22 6.92
CA ALA A 130 23.97 0.82 5.55
C ALA A 130 23.46 1.86 4.52
N LEU A 131 22.29 2.48 4.76
CA LEU A 131 21.75 3.54 3.92
C LEU A 131 22.61 4.82 3.92
N LYS A 132 23.42 5.07 4.96
CA LYS A 132 24.32 6.25 5.04
C LYS A 132 25.53 6.15 4.12
N GLU A 133 25.97 4.93 3.77
CA GLU A 133 27.13 4.69 2.90
C GLU A 133 26.80 4.80 1.41
N LEU A 134 25.52 4.81 1.07
CA LEU A 134 25.08 4.99 -0.32
C LEU A 134 25.27 6.45 -0.76
N SER A 135 25.46 6.66 -2.06
CA SER A 135 25.50 8.00 -2.64
C SER A 135 24.21 8.78 -2.34
N ALA A 136 24.31 10.10 -2.25
CA ALA A 136 23.16 10.97 -1.95
C ALA A 136 22.00 10.80 -2.95
N GLU A 137 22.31 10.57 -4.24
CA GLU A 137 21.30 10.30 -5.26
C GLU A 137 20.57 8.97 -5.00
N THR A 138 21.33 7.89 -4.73
CA THR A 138 20.78 6.56 -4.45
C THR A 138 19.95 6.56 -3.16
N GLN A 139 20.49 7.17 -2.10
CA GLN A 139 19.78 7.31 -0.83
C GLN A 139 18.50 8.14 -1.00
N GLY A 140 18.55 9.24 -1.76
CA GLY A 140 17.40 10.05 -2.08
C GLY A 140 16.32 9.27 -2.82
N LEU A 141 16.69 8.46 -3.81
CA LEU A 141 15.75 7.63 -4.55
C LEU A 141 15.08 6.57 -3.64
N LEU A 142 15.85 5.90 -2.78
CA LEU A 142 15.31 4.94 -1.82
C LEU A 142 14.40 5.60 -0.78
N LYS A 143 14.78 6.79 -0.28
CA LYS A 143 13.95 7.60 0.61
C LYS A 143 12.60 7.93 -0.02
N ILE A 144 12.59 8.46 -1.24
CA ILE A 144 11.34 8.79 -1.93
C ILE A 144 10.51 7.52 -2.20
N ARG A 145 11.16 6.43 -2.60
CA ARG A 145 10.47 5.19 -2.96
C ARG A 145 9.87 4.45 -1.77
N PHE A 146 10.62 4.31 -0.68
CA PHE A 146 10.28 3.43 0.43
C PHE A 146 9.82 4.18 1.68
N PHE A 147 10.44 5.32 1.99
CA PHE A 147 10.07 6.12 3.17
C PHE A 147 8.88 7.04 2.86
N GLN A 148 8.89 7.71 1.70
CA GLN A 148 7.77 8.53 1.26
C GLN A 148 6.70 7.72 0.50
N GLY A 149 7.05 6.51 0.05
CA GLY A 149 6.11 5.54 -0.51
C GLY A 149 5.66 5.80 -1.95
N LEU A 150 6.31 6.71 -2.69
CA LEU A 150 5.90 7.08 -4.05
C LEU A 150 6.09 5.90 -5.03
N SER A 151 5.15 5.74 -5.96
CA SER A 151 5.28 4.87 -7.13
C SER A 151 6.33 5.42 -8.11
N TRP A 152 6.84 4.56 -9.00
CA TRP A 152 7.80 5.00 -10.01
C TRP A 152 7.23 6.08 -10.95
N GLN A 153 5.91 6.06 -11.19
CA GLN A 153 5.22 7.11 -11.93
C GLN A 153 5.20 8.43 -11.16
N GLU A 154 4.88 8.39 -9.86
CA GLU A 154 4.88 9.59 -9.00
C GLU A 154 6.30 10.14 -8.82
N ILE A 155 7.31 9.28 -8.72
CA ILE A 155 8.72 9.71 -8.67
C ILE A 155 9.10 10.41 -9.98
N ALA A 156 8.72 9.85 -11.15
CA ALA A 156 8.98 10.48 -12.43
C ALA A 156 8.33 11.88 -12.52
N LEU A 157 7.08 12.01 -12.05
CA LEU A 157 6.37 13.29 -12.01
C LEU A 157 7.04 14.28 -11.04
N HIS A 158 7.40 13.82 -9.84
CA HIS A 158 8.09 14.62 -8.82
C HIS A 158 9.44 15.15 -9.30
N LEU A 159 10.20 14.33 -10.04
CA LEU A 159 11.46 14.74 -10.65
C LEU A 159 11.23 15.70 -11.82
N ALA A 160 10.21 15.46 -12.65
CA ALA A 160 9.86 16.35 -13.76
C ALA A 160 9.49 17.76 -13.27
N GLN A 161 8.77 17.89 -12.14
CA GLN A 161 8.49 19.17 -11.49
C GLN A 161 9.75 19.91 -11.04
N LYS A 162 10.84 19.19 -10.77
CA LYS A 162 12.16 19.74 -10.43
C LYS A 162 13.07 19.92 -11.64
N GLY A 163 12.52 19.83 -12.86
CA GLY A 163 13.26 19.98 -14.12
C GLY A 163 13.99 18.72 -14.59
N GLN A 164 13.80 17.57 -13.93
CA GLN A 164 14.45 16.31 -14.28
C GLN A 164 13.46 15.34 -14.94
N ASN A 165 13.49 15.25 -16.27
CA ASN A 165 12.67 14.28 -17.00
C ASN A 165 13.36 12.92 -17.06
N VAL A 166 12.96 12.00 -16.17
CA VAL A 166 13.48 10.63 -16.14
C VAL A 166 12.35 9.64 -16.40
N SER A 167 12.58 8.70 -17.33
CA SER A 167 11.58 7.68 -17.65
C SER A 167 11.33 6.72 -16.48
N VAL A 168 10.11 6.20 -16.38
CA VAL A 168 9.73 5.20 -15.37
C VAL A 168 10.59 3.93 -15.48
N ALA A 169 10.97 3.52 -16.69
CA ALA A 169 11.83 2.36 -16.92
C ALA A 169 13.23 2.59 -16.36
N THR A 170 13.80 3.78 -16.59
CA THR A 170 15.08 4.19 -16.03
C THR A 170 15.04 4.21 -14.50
N LEU A 171 13.98 4.77 -13.90
CA LEU A 171 13.82 4.82 -12.44
C LEU A 171 13.72 3.42 -11.82
N ARG A 172 13.02 2.49 -12.47
CA ARG A 172 12.98 1.09 -12.03
C ARG A 172 14.37 0.47 -11.99
N LYS A 173 15.16 0.64 -13.06
CA LYS A 173 16.54 0.12 -13.12
C LYS A 173 17.50 0.82 -12.16
N ARG A 174 17.30 2.11 -11.88
CA ARG A 174 18.03 2.81 -10.81
C ARG A 174 17.65 2.27 -9.43
N GLY A 175 16.36 2.07 -9.18
CA GLY A 175 15.85 1.50 -7.93
C GLY A 175 16.33 0.08 -7.66
N GLU A 176 16.36 -0.78 -8.69
CA GLU A 176 16.91 -2.14 -8.60
C GLU A 176 18.39 -2.12 -8.19
N ARG A 177 19.21 -1.30 -8.88
CA ARG A 177 20.63 -1.14 -8.53
C ARG A 177 20.82 -0.58 -7.13
N ALA A 178 20.01 0.41 -6.74
CA ALA A 178 20.04 1.00 -5.40
C ALA A 178 19.79 -0.03 -4.29
N ILE A 179 18.85 -0.95 -4.49
CA ILE A 179 18.56 -2.02 -3.53
C ILE A 179 19.70 -3.03 -3.48
N ASN A 180 20.27 -3.39 -4.63
CA ASN A 180 21.41 -4.32 -4.66
C ASN A 180 22.63 -3.72 -3.93
N GLN A 181 22.94 -2.44 -4.18
CA GLN A 181 24.01 -1.73 -3.46
C GLN A 181 23.73 -1.68 -1.95
N LEU A 182 22.49 -1.40 -1.53
CA LEU A 182 22.15 -1.40 -0.11
C LEU A 182 22.36 -2.79 0.51
N ARG A 183 22.01 -3.86 -0.21
CA ARG A 183 22.24 -5.24 0.24
C ARG A 183 23.72 -5.54 0.39
N GLU A 184 24.53 -5.21 -0.62
CA GLU A 184 25.98 -5.41 -0.59
C GLU A 184 26.59 -4.73 0.63
N VAL A 185 26.32 -3.44 0.84
CA VAL A 185 26.80 -2.69 2.02
C VAL A 185 26.31 -3.30 3.33
N TYR A 186 25.05 -3.72 3.39
CA TYR A 186 24.47 -4.32 4.59
C TYR A 186 25.16 -5.65 4.94
N PHE A 187 25.35 -6.51 3.93
CA PHE A 187 26.04 -7.78 4.12
C PHE A 187 27.50 -7.56 4.53
N GLU A 188 28.24 -6.67 3.86
CA GLU A 188 29.63 -6.38 4.22
C GLU A 188 29.82 -5.85 5.64
N LYS A 189 28.85 -5.10 6.18
CA LYS A 189 28.96 -4.49 7.51
C LYS A 189 28.45 -5.36 8.66
N PHE A 190 27.43 -6.19 8.41
CA PHE A 190 26.64 -6.78 9.50
C PHE A 190 26.50 -8.31 9.42
N LEU A 191 27.08 -8.96 8.41
CA LEU A 191 27.07 -10.41 8.20
C LEU A 191 28.46 -10.93 7.82
#